data_AF-A0A7H1AHL3-F1
#
_entry.id   AF-A0A7H1AHL3-F1
#
_cell.length_a   1.000
_cell.length_b   1.000
_cell.length_c   1.000
_cell.angle_alpha   90.00
_cell.angle_beta   90.00
_cell.angle_gamma   90.00
#
_symmetry.space_group_name_H-M   'P 1'
#
loop_
_entity.id
_entity.type
_entity.pdbx_description
1 polymer ?
#
loop_
_entity_poly.entity_id
_entity_poly.type
_entity_poly.pdbx_seq_one_letter_code
_entity_poly.pdbx_strand_id
1 'polypeptide(L)'
;MNIASLQPLHAALDTLEAALPVGDHAYSERLMSEHLQAVAGLSMAVERPTDEAIHALLAHQAKVMGRMVQLRDEAAAHINQGKRSLRAAHAYLKAESLA
;
A
#
# COMPACT_ATOMS: atom_id res chain seq x y z
N MET A 1 18.52 -6.91 -29.45
CA MET A 1 18.56 -5.71 -28.59
C MET A 1 17.61 -5.98 -27.46
N ASN A 2 18.13 -6.24 -26.25
CA ASN A 2 17.31 -6.69 -25.12
C ASN A 2 17.01 -5.47 -24.26
N ILE A 3 15.95 -4.75 -24.58
CA ILE A 3 15.44 -3.62 -23.78
C ILE A 3 15.38 -4.09 -22.33
N ALA A 4 16.10 -3.42 -21.42
CA ALA A 4 16.03 -3.71 -19.99
C ALA A 4 14.57 -3.59 -19.54
N SER A 5 13.88 -4.74 -19.48
CA SER A 5 12.44 -4.80 -19.30
C SER A 5 12.11 -4.56 -17.84
N LEU A 6 11.36 -3.49 -17.56
CA LEU A 6 10.84 -3.18 -16.23
C LEU A 6 9.61 -4.03 -15.86
N GLN A 7 9.21 -4.96 -16.73
CA GLN A 7 8.03 -5.81 -16.51
C GLN A 7 8.01 -6.53 -15.15
N PRO A 8 9.13 -7.08 -14.63
CA PRO A 8 9.12 -7.70 -13.31
C PRO A 8 8.77 -6.73 -12.18
N LEU A 9 9.18 -5.46 -12.30
CA LEU A 9 8.83 -4.41 -11.32
C LEU A 9 7.36 -4.01 -11.41
N HIS A 10 6.77 -4.02 -12.60
CA HIS A 10 5.33 -3.84 -12.76
C HIS A 10 4.56 -5.01 -12.11
N ALA A 11 4.96 -6.25 -12.37
CA ALA A 11 4.31 -7.42 -11.79
C ALA A 11 4.41 -7.47 -10.25
N ALA A 12 5.54 -7.00 -9.69
CA ALA A 12 5.69 -6.85 -8.25
C ALA A 12 4.70 -5.83 -7.66
N LEU A 13 4.48 -4.70 -8.35
CA LEU A 13 3.49 -3.70 -7.97
C LEU A 13 2.05 -4.22 -8.08
N ASP A 14 1.72 -4.99 -9.12
CA ASP A 14 0.41 -5.63 -9.26
C ASP A 14 0.16 -6.62 -8.11
N THR A 15 1.19 -7.40 -7.76
CA THR A 15 1.13 -8.36 -6.65
C THR A 15 0.95 -7.64 -5.32
N LEU A 16 1.66 -6.53 -5.10
CA LEU A 16 1.49 -5.68 -3.94
C LEU A 16 0.07 -5.10 -3.88
N GLU A 17 -0.43 -4.49 -4.97
CA GLU A 17 -1.77 -3.91 -5.04
C GLU A 17 -2.86 -4.94 -4.69
N ALA A 18 -2.72 -6.17 -5.19
CA ALA A 18 -3.62 -7.27 -4.90
C ALA A 18 -3.55 -7.77 -3.44
N ALA A 19 -2.40 -7.66 -2.78
CA ALA A 19 -2.20 -8.09 -1.40
C ALA A 19 -2.76 -7.09 -0.35
N LEU A 20 -2.80 -5.80 -0.68
CA LEU A 20 -3.21 -4.74 0.25
C LEU A 20 -4.57 -4.97 0.94
N PRO A 21 -5.65 -5.45 0.26
CA PRO A 21 -6.95 -5.64 0.89
C PRO A 21 -7.02 -6.84 1.85
N VAL A 22 -6.07 -7.78 1.77
CA VAL A 22 -6.12 -9.07 2.50
C VAL A 22 -5.81 -8.90 4.00
N GLY A 23 -5.30 -7.73 4.41
CA GLY A 23 -5.02 -7.40 5.80
C GLY A 23 -3.74 -8.03 6.36
N ASP A 24 -2.99 -8.78 5.54
CA ASP A 24 -1.65 -9.25 5.88
C ASP A 24 -0.61 -8.15 5.64
N HIS A 25 -0.41 -7.34 6.67
CA HIS A 25 0.53 -6.24 6.64
C HIS A 25 1.98 -6.73 6.47
N ALA A 26 2.36 -7.81 7.16
CA ALA A 26 3.72 -8.35 7.10
C ALA A 26 4.07 -8.88 5.70
N TYR A 27 3.11 -9.52 5.03
CA TYR A 27 3.28 -9.93 3.64
C TYR A 27 3.41 -8.72 2.70
N SER A 28 2.56 -7.70 2.88
CA SER A 28 2.61 -6.46 2.08
C SER A 28 3.94 -5.70 2.27
N GLU A 29 4.48 -5.64 3.50
CA GLU A 29 5.79 -5.05 3.78
C GLU A 29 6.93 -5.82 3.10
N ARG A 30 6.86 -7.15 3.11
CA ARG A 30 7.85 -7.98 2.41
C ARG A 30 7.86 -7.70 0.91
N LEU A 31 6.69 -7.68 0.28
CA LEU A 31 6.55 -7.36 -1.15
C LEU A 31 7.11 -5.96 -1.48
N MET A 32 6.86 -4.98 -0.62
CA MET A 32 7.43 -3.64 -0.78
C MET A 32 8.96 -3.65 -0.68
N SER A 33 9.52 -4.36 0.30
CA SER A 33 10.97 -4.49 0.48
C SER A 33 11.64 -5.15 -0.73
N GLU A 34 11.06 -6.24 -1.23
CA GLU A 34 11.50 -6.93 -2.44
C GLU A 34 11.46 -6.01 -3.67
N HIS A 35 10.37 -5.25 -3.84
CA HIS A 35 10.25 -4.27 -4.92
C HIS A 35 11.32 -3.16 -4.83
N LEU A 36 11.57 -2.63 -3.64
CA LEU A 36 12.61 -1.61 -3.42
C LEU A 36 14.02 -2.14 -3.73
N GLN A 37 14.31 -3.38 -3.34
CA GLN A 37 15.58 -4.04 -3.68
C GLN A 37 15.72 -4.22 -5.20
N ALA A 38 14.65 -4.63 -5.88
CA ALA A 38 14.65 -4.77 -7.33
C ALA A 38 14.83 -3.42 -8.05
N VAL A 39 14.21 -2.34 -7.55
CA VAL A 39 14.43 -0.98 -8.07
C VAL A 39 15.89 -0.55 -7.87
N ALA A 40 16.48 -0.80 -6.69
CA ALA A 40 17.88 -0.48 -6.43
C ALA A 40 18.83 -1.23 -7.39
N GLY A 41 18.48 -2.47 -7.74
CA GLY A 41 19.20 -3.30 -8.71
C GLY A 41 19.25 -2.71 -10.13
N LEU A 42 18.33 -1.81 -10.50
CA LEU A 42 18.37 -1.13 -11.81
C LEU A 42 19.64 -0.29 -12.00
N SER A 43 20.23 0.21 -10.91
CA SER A 43 21.51 0.94 -10.97
C SER A 43 22.68 0.09 -11.46
N MET A 44 22.55 -1.23 -11.35
CA MET A 44 23.56 -2.21 -11.79
C MET A 44 23.24 -2.81 -13.17
N ALA A 45 22.14 -2.39 -13.82
CA ALA A 45 21.76 -2.91 -15.12
C ALA A 45 22.78 -2.48 -16.20
N VAL A 46 23.15 -3.43 -17.05
CA VAL A 46 24.09 -3.19 -18.17
C VAL A 46 23.48 -2.25 -19.22
N GLU A 47 22.17 -2.31 -19.39
CA GLU A 47 21.43 -1.48 -20.33
C GLU A 47 20.41 -0.63 -19.57
N ARG A 48 20.41 0.68 -19.82
CA ARG A 48 19.49 1.61 -19.18
C ARG A 48 18.09 1.44 -19.78
N PRO A 49 17.03 1.29 -18.97
CA PRO A 49 15.65 1.37 -19.45
C PRO A 49 15.40 2.72 -20.15
N THR A 50 14.53 2.71 -21.17
CA THR A 50 14.10 3.94 -21.84
C THR A 50 13.37 4.87 -20.86
N ASP A 51 13.43 6.18 -21.08
CA ASP A 51 12.72 7.17 -20.24
C ASP A 51 11.21 6.89 -20.19
N GLU A 52 10.61 6.47 -21.31
CA GLU A 52 9.19 6.08 -21.38
C GLU A 52 8.87 4.93 -20.42
N ALA A 53 9.69 3.88 -20.40
CA ALA A 53 9.53 2.76 -19.48
C ALA A 53 9.66 3.20 -18.01
N ILE A 54 10.60 4.12 -17.72
CA ILE A 54 10.77 4.68 -16.37
C ILE A 54 9.52 5.48 -15.97
N HIS A 55 8.99 6.32 -16.86
CA HIS A 55 7.76 7.07 -16.61
C HIS A 55 6.55 6.16 -16.38
N ALA A 56 6.42 5.09 -17.15
CA ALA A 56 5.38 4.08 -16.94
C ALA A 56 5.49 3.43 -15.56
N LEU A 57 6.71 3.06 -15.12
CA LEU A 57 6.94 2.49 -13.80
C LEU A 57 6.60 3.49 -12.68
N LEU A 58 7.01 4.76 -12.82
CA LEU A 58 6.69 5.82 -11.86
C LEU A 58 5.18 6.05 -11.75
N ALA A 59 4.47 6.07 -12.87
CA ALA A 59 3.01 6.19 -12.88
C ALA A 59 2.34 5.01 -12.15
N HIS A 60 2.84 3.78 -12.34
CA HIS A 60 2.34 2.61 -11.64
C HIS A 60 2.58 2.71 -10.12
N GLN A 61 3.79 3.12 -9.71
CA GLN A 61 4.12 3.34 -8.29
C GLN A 61 3.20 4.40 -7.67
N ALA A 62 2.96 5.52 -8.36
CA ALA A 62 2.05 6.57 -7.90
C ALA A 62 0.62 6.07 -7.71
N LYS A 63 0.12 5.21 -8.62
CA LYS A 63 -1.20 4.58 -8.49
C LYS A 63 -1.27 3.69 -7.23
N VAL A 64 -0.30 2.81 -7.02
CA VAL A 64 -0.28 1.91 -5.84
C VAL A 64 -0.18 2.72 -4.55
N MET A 65 0.66 3.76 -4.49
CA MET A 65 0.74 4.66 -3.34
C MET A 65 -0.60 5.35 -3.06
N GLY A 66 -1.30 5.81 -4.10
CA GLY A 66 -2.63 6.38 -3.97
C GLY A 66 -3.62 5.40 -3.34
N ARG A 67 -3.56 4.11 -3.72
CA ARG A 67 -4.41 3.07 -3.12
C ARG A 67 -4.06 2.81 -1.65
N MET A 68 -2.78 2.77 -1.29
CA MET A 68 -2.36 2.61 0.11
C MET A 68 -2.83 3.76 0.99
N VAL A 69 -2.78 5.00 0.48
CA VAL A 69 -3.30 6.19 1.19
C VAL A 69 -4.80 6.07 1.44
N GLN A 70 -5.58 5.65 0.43
CA GLN A 70 -7.02 5.43 0.59
C GLN A 70 -7.32 4.40 1.68
N LEU A 71 -6.63 3.25 1.65
CA LEU A 71 -6.82 2.19 2.65
C LEU A 71 -6.44 2.65 4.07
N ARG A 72 -5.38 3.44 4.21
CA ARG A 72 -5.02 4.07 5.49
C ARG A 72 -6.14 4.99 5.99
N ASP A 73 -6.68 5.81 5.12
CA ASP A 73 -7.72 6.77 5.48
C ASP A 73 -9.04 6.06 5.83
N GLU A 74 -9.39 4.98 5.11
CA GLU A 74 -10.50 4.06 5.44
C GLU A 74 -10.30 3.43 6.84
N ALA A 75 -9.12 2.87 7.11
CA ALA A 75 -8.80 2.29 8.41
C ALA A 75 -8.88 3.33 9.56
N ALA A 76 -8.39 4.55 9.33
CA ALA A 76 -8.50 5.64 10.29
C ALA A 76 -9.96 6.02 10.58
N ALA A 77 -10.81 6.04 9.56
CA ALA A 77 -12.25 6.28 9.72
C ALA A 77 -12.91 5.18 10.58
N HIS A 78 -12.60 3.91 10.33
CA HIS A 78 -13.10 2.79 11.12
C HIS A 78 -12.69 2.86 12.60
N ILE A 79 -11.41 3.18 12.89
CA ILE A 79 -10.92 3.34 14.27
C ILE A 79 -11.67 4.47 14.99
N ASN A 80 -11.88 5.60 14.31
CA ASN A 80 -12.58 6.75 14.89
C ASN A 80 -14.07 6.45 15.14
N GLN A 81 -14.73 5.70 14.26
CA GLN A 81 -16.09 5.21 14.48
C GLN A 81 -16.15 4.30 15.72
N GLY A 82 -15.22 3.33 15.84
CA GLY A 82 -15.15 2.45 17.02
C GLY A 82 -14.99 3.20 18.34
N LYS A 83 -14.11 4.21 18.39
CA LYS A 83 -13.94 5.07 19.58
C LYS A 83 -15.22 5.83 19.94
N ARG A 84 -15.98 6.31 18.94
CA ARG A 84 -17.26 6.99 19.16
C ARG A 84 -18.31 6.04 19.70
N SER A 85 -18.40 4.82 19.15
CA SER A 85 -19.34 3.79 19.63
C SER A 85 -19.06 3.37 21.08
N LEU A 86 -17.78 3.19 21.46
CA LEU A 86 -17.39 2.87 22.84
C LEU A 86 -17.80 3.97 23.81
N ARG A 87 -17.54 5.23 23.44
CA ARG A 87 -17.95 6.40 24.26
C ARG A 87 -19.45 6.47 24.45
N ALA A 88 -20.23 6.19 23.40
CA ALA A 88 -21.69 6.14 23.48
C ALA A 88 -22.17 5.02 24.42
N ALA A 89 -21.63 3.81 24.27
CA ALA A 89 -21.94 2.68 25.16
C ALA A 89 -21.62 2.98 26.63
N HIS A 90 -20.45 3.59 26.90
CA HIS A 90 -20.09 4.01 28.26
C HIS A 90 -21.00 5.11 28.81
N ALA A 91 -21.45 6.04 27.96
CA ALA A 91 -22.39 7.07 28.37
C ALA A 91 -23.76 6.49 28.73
N TYR A 92 -24.26 5.51 27.96
CA TYR A 92 -25.50 4.80 28.27
C TYR A 92 -25.41 4.03 29.59
N LEU A 93 -24.35 3.23 29.79
CA LEU A 93 -24.15 2.50 31.04
C LEU A 93 -24.04 3.44 32.25
N LYS A 94 -23.37 4.59 32.09
CA LYS A 94 -23.28 5.60 33.15
C LYS A 94 -24.64 6.24 33.45
N ALA A 95 -25.43 6.56 32.42
CA ALA A 95 -26.76 7.14 32.59
C ALA A 95 -27.72 6.15 33.29
N GLU A 96 -27.66 4.87 32.93
CA GLU A 96 -28.45 3.82 33.57
C GLU A 96 -28.03 3.58 35.03
N SER A 97 -26.75 3.73 35.36
CA SER A 97 -26.27 3.62 36.76
C SER A 97 -26.67 4.80 37.67
N LEU A 98 -27.18 5.88 37.10
CA LEU A 98 -27.59 7.10 37.81
C LEU A 98 -29.12 7.27 37.90
N ALA A 99 -29.88 6.38 37.27
CA ALA A 99 -31.34 6.30 37.31
C ALA A 99 -31.80 5.33 38.40
#